data_AF-A0A246GFU2-F1
#
_entry.id   AF-A0A246GFU2-F1
#
_cell.length_a   1.000
_cell.length_b   1.000
_cell.length_c   1.000
_cell.angle_alpha   90.00
_cell.angle_beta   90.00
_cell.angle_gamma   90.00
#
_symmetry.space_group_name_H-M   'P 1'
#
loop_
_entity.id
_entity.type
_entity.pdbx_description
1 polymer ?
#
loop_
_entity_poly.entity_id
_entity_poly.type
_entity_poly.pdbx_seq_one_letter_code
_entity_poly.pdbx_strand_id
1 'polypeptide(L)'
;MQVKNTNISERISLMIDLLGVTKNEFAQKMGYNRSQAIYDITNGKSKPSYDFFDKLLNSEYSEFINIDSLITGKGEFIKTKDKVNVINSNDNNNDNFFNNKPNVKDLVSNENLRLIIDEQKNIISKLKEQIEFYKFKDSYNGLGVDERLKKVEDFMDLMKMVMKIDVEISNINTEKGKPLINKKTP
;
A
#
# COMPACT_ATOMS: atom_id res chain seq x y z
N MET A 1 -11.53 -10.20 5.67
CA MET A 1 -12.94 -10.07 6.12
C MET A 1 -13.64 -9.18 5.10
N GLN A 2 -14.48 -9.73 4.22
CA GLN A 2 -15.24 -8.91 3.25
C GLN A 2 -16.43 -8.29 3.97
N VAL A 3 -16.36 -7.00 4.30
CA VAL A 3 -17.49 -6.29 4.91
C VAL A 3 -18.54 -6.08 3.82
N LYS A 4 -19.65 -6.83 3.89
CA LYS A 4 -20.83 -6.61 3.05
C LYS A 4 -21.57 -5.36 3.56
N ASN A 5 -21.07 -4.16 3.26
CA ASN A 5 -21.82 -2.92 3.49
C ASN A 5 -22.87 -2.76 2.39
N THR A 6 -24.07 -3.27 2.63
CA THR A 6 -25.19 -3.24 1.67
C THR A 6 -25.81 -1.85 1.57
N ASN A 7 -25.66 -0.99 2.58
CA ASN A 7 -26.17 0.38 2.55
C ASN A 7 -25.16 1.36 1.91
N ILE A 8 -25.63 2.22 1.00
CA ILE A 8 -24.78 3.23 0.37
C ILE A 8 -24.21 4.25 1.37
N SER A 9 -24.93 4.51 2.47
CA SER A 9 -24.49 5.39 3.56
C SER A 9 -23.27 4.83 4.28
N GLU A 10 -23.25 3.52 4.52
CA GLU A 10 -22.13 2.82 5.12
C GLU A 10 -20.93 2.78 4.17
N ARG A 11 -21.18 2.58 2.87
CA ARG A 11 -20.12 2.62 1.86
C ARG A 11 -19.51 4.02 1.70
N ILE A 12 -20.33 5.08 1.73
CA ILE A 12 -19.82 6.47 1.71
C ILE A 12 -19.04 6.77 3.00
N SER A 13 -19.47 6.25 4.15
CA SER A 13 -18.71 6.39 5.40
C SER A 13 -17.34 5.70 5.30
N LEU A 14 -17.32 4.43 4.85
CA LEU A 14 -16.10 3.68 4.59
C LEU A 14 -15.18 4.40 3.59
N MET A 15 -15.73 5.00 2.53
CA MET A 15 -14.98 5.77 1.56
C MET A 15 -14.25 6.94 2.22
N ILE A 16 -14.96 7.72 3.04
CA ILE A 16 -14.38 8.87 3.74
C ILE A 16 -13.25 8.41 4.69
N ASP A 17 -13.47 7.31 5.41
CA ASP A 17 -12.47 6.71 6.30
C ASP A 17 -11.22 6.23 5.52
N LEU A 18 -11.40 5.57 4.37
CA LEU A 18 -10.31 5.11 3.51
C LEU A 18 -9.49 6.25 2.91
N LEU A 19 -10.15 7.38 2.62
CA LEU A 19 -9.48 8.59 2.13
C LEU A 19 -8.69 9.31 3.25
N GLY A 20 -8.85 8.91 4.51
CA GLY A 20 -8.11 9.45 5.65
C GLY A 20 -8.48 10.91 5.97
N VAL A 21 -9.68 11.35 5.60
CA VAL A 21 -10.18 12.71 5.84
C VAL A 21 -11.40 12.71 6.74
N THR A 22 -11.60 13.79 7.49
CA THR A 22 -12.83 13.96 8.26
C THR A 22 -14.02 14.28 7.36
N LYS A 23 -15.25 14.03 7.83
CA LYS A 23 -16.49 14.40 7.10
C LYS A 23 -16.56 15.90 6.79
N ASN A 24 -16.01 16.74 7.66
CA ASN A 24 -15.94 18.19 7.45
C ASN A 24 -14.98 18.56 6.33
N GLU A 25 -13.75 18.02 6.35
CA GLU A 25 -12.76 18.25 5.30
C GLU A 25 -13.23 17.72 3.96
N PHE A 26 -13.84 16.53 3.94
CA PHE A 26 -14.45 15.96 2.75
C PHE A 26 -15.51 16.90 2.17
N ALA A 27 -16.44 17.41 3.00
CA ALA A 27 -17.46 18.36 2.55
C ALA A 27 -16.85 19.62 1.92
N GLN A 28 -15.83 20.20 2.55
CA GLN A 28 -15.16 21.40 2.05
C GLN A 28 -14.46 21.14 0.71
N LYS A 29 -13.71 20.04 0.58
CA LYS A 29 -13.03 19.65 -0.66
C LYS A 29 -14.00 19.35 -1.81
N MET A 30 -15.20 18.89 -1.49
CA MET A 30 -16.29 18.65 -2.44
C MET A 30 -17.08 19.93 -2.78
N GLY A 31 -16.70 21.08 -2.22
CA GLY A 31 -17.32 22.38 -2.48
C GLY A 31 -18.69 22.55 -1.81
N TYR A 32 -18.94 21.89 -0.67
CA TYR A 32 -20.11 22.17 0.17
C TYR A 32 -19.80 23.28 1.17
N ASN A 33 -20.72 24.25 1.27
CA ASN A 33 -20.64 25.32 2.26
C ASN A 33 -20.80 24.83 3.70
N ARG A 34 -21.51 23.71 3.90
CA ARG A 34 -21.78 23.10 5.20
C ARG A 34 -21.68 21.58 5.08
N SER A 35 -21.12 20.93 6.08
CA SER A 35 -20.95 19.48 6.12
C SER A 35 -22.22 18.70 6.44
N GLN A 36 -23.31 19.38 6.80
CA GLN A 36 -24.57 18.74 7.21
C GLN A 36 -25.06 17.69 6.23
N ALA A 37 -24.99 17.97 4.91
CA ALA A 37 -25.36 17.01 3.88
C ALA A 37 -24.56 15.71 3.96
N ILE A 38 -23.24 15.79 4.21
CA ILE A 38 -22.36 14.63 4.37
C ILE A 38 -22.69 13.87 5.66
N TYR A 39 -22.99 14.57 6.75
CA TYR A 39 -23.43 13.91 8.00
C TYR A 39 -24.77 13.19 7.82
N ASP A 40 -25.73 13.81 7.15
CA ASP A 40 -27.04 13.20 6.93
C ASP A 40 -26.96 12.00 6.00
N ILE A 41 -26.08 12.03 4.99
CA ILE A 41 -25.80 10.88 4.12
C ILE A 41 -25.14 9.76 4.92
N THR A 42 -24.02 10.03 5.61
CA THR A 42 -23.25 8.99 6.32
C THR A 42 -24.01 8.37 7.48
N ASN A 43 -24.91 9.12 8.12
CA ASN A 43 -25.79 8.61 9.19
C ASN A 43 -27.09 7.96 8.65
N GLY A 44 -27.25 7.84 7.32
CA GLY A 44 -28.42 7.21 6.72
C GLY A 44 -29.73 8.00 6.84
N LYS A 45 -29.66 9.28 7.24
CA LYS A 45 -30.83 10.17 7.31
C LYS A 45 -31.29 10.63 5.92
N SER A 46 -30.38 10.66 4.95
CA SER A 46 -30.67 11.03 3.57
C SER A 46 -29.90 10.16 2.59
N LYS A 47 -30.44 9.98 1.38
CA LYS A 47 -29.70 9.36 0.28
C LYS A 47 -28.80 10.42 -0.37
N PRO A 48 -27.61 10.02 -0.89
CA PRO A 48 -26.80 10.93 -1.70
C PRO A 48 -27.58 11.41 -2.93
N SER A 49 -27.47 12.69 -3.22
CA SER A 49 -28.10 13.32 -4.40
C SER A 49 -27.25 13.11 -5.65
N TYR A 50 -27.80 13.44 -6.83
CA TYR A 50 -27.01 13.52 -8.06
C TYR A 50 -25.83 14.50 -7.92
N ASP A 51 -26.07 15.68 -7.33
CA ASP A 51 -25.04 16.70 -7.07
C ASP A 51 -23.86 16.14 -6.24
N PHE A 52 -24.13 15.26 -5.27
CA PHE A 52 -23.06 14.57 -4.53
C PHE A 52 -22.17 13.74 -5.46
N PHE A 53 -22.76 12.96 -6.36
CA PHE A 53 -21.99 12.10 -7.28
C PHE A 53 -21.27 12.93 -8.33
N ASP A 54 -21.89 13.99 -8.86
CA ASP A 54 -21.24 14.89 -9.81
C ASP A 54 -20.00 15.55 -9.19
N LYS A 55 -20.14 16.10 -7.97
CA LYS A 55 -19.00 16.64 -7.21
C LYS A 55 -17.93 15.58 -6.94
N LEU A 56 -18.32 14.34 -6.64
CA LEU A 56 -17.37 13.26 -6.37
C LEU A 56 -16.57 12.89 -7.62
N LEU A 57 -17.26 12.75 -8.76
CA LEU A 57 -16.66 12.46 -10.06
C LEU A 57 -15.69 13.56 -10.50
N ASN A 58 -16.03 14.82 -10.22
CA ASN A 58 -15.21 15.98 -10.56
C ASN A 58 -14.15 16.33 -9.51
N SER A 59 -13.98 15.52 -8.46
CA SER A 59 -12.98 15.72 -7.41
C SER A 59 -11.73 14.85 -7.61
N GLU A 60 -10.66 15.15 -6.87
CA GLU A 60 -9.45 14.32 -6.80
C GLU A 60 -9.73 12.88 -6.36
N TYR A 61 -10.86 12.63 -5.68
CA TYR A 61 -11.21 11.31 -5.15
C TYR A 61 -11.68 10.32 -6.22
N SER A 62 -12.08 10.81 -7.40
CA SER A 62 -12.55 9.96 -8.50
C SER A 62 -11.45 9.05 -9.07
N GLU A 63 -10.18 9.41 -8.88
CA GLU A 63 -9.04 8.56 -9.27
C GLU A 63 -8.88 7.33 -8.37
N PHE A 64 -9.33 7.42 -7.12
CA PHE A 64 -9.09 6.40 -6.10
C PHE A 64 -10.31 5.50 -5.87
N ILE A 65 -11.52 6.02 -6.07
CA ILE A 65 -12.76 5.32 -5.73
C ILE A 65 -13.49 4.85 -6.98
N ASN A 66 -13.93 3.59 -6.95
CA ASN A 66 -14.82 3.05 -7.97
C ASN A 66 -16.28 3.43 -7.65
N ILE A 67 -16.83 4.36 -8.42
CA ILE A 67 -18.21 4.86 -8.24
C ILE A 67 -19.26 3.78 -8.50
N ASP A 68 -19.02 2.86 -9.45
CA ASP A 68 -19.96 1.77 -9.72
C ASP A 68 -20.05 0.84 -8.50
N SER A 69 -18.93 0.55 -7.84
CA SER A 69 -18.91 -0.23 -6.60
C SER A 69 -19.51 0.54 -5.43
N LEU A 70 -19.30 1.86 -5.35
CA LEU A 70 -19.94 2.72 -4.35
C LEU A 70 -21.47 2.70 -4.48
N ILE A 71 -22.01 2.74 -5.69
CA ILE A 71 -23.45 2.74 -5.94
C ILE A 71 -24.04 1.33 -5.77
N THR A 72 -23.44 0.33 -6.41
CA THR A 72 -24.01 -1.03 -6.50
C THR A 72 -23.66 -1.92 -5.29
N GLY A 73 -22.61 -1.57 -4.55
CA GLY A 73 -22.03 -2.41 -3.50
C GLY A 73 -21.32 -3.66 -4.04
N LYS A 74 -21.00 -3.70 -5.33
CA LYS A 74 -20.39 -4.84 -6.01
C LYS A 74 -19.08 -4.44 -6.67
N GLY A 75 -18.15 -5.39 -6.76
CA GLY A 75 -16.83 -5.17 -7.36
C GLY A 75 -15.87 -4.42 -6.44
N GLU A 76 -14.67 -4.15 -6.95
CA GLU A 76 -13.60 -3.53 -6.16
C GLU A 76 -13.91 -2.06 -5.86
N PHE A 77 -13.77 -1.69 -4.59
CA PHE A 77 -14.12 -0.37 -4.09
C PHE A 77 -13.05 0.69 -4.38
N ILE A 78 -11.78 0.27 -4.37
CA ILE A 78 -10.62 1.11 -4.64
C ILE A 78 -10.14 0.79 -6.07
N LYS A 79 -9.88 1.83 -6.86
CA LYS A 79 -9.23 1.70 -8.16
C LYS A 79 -7.77 1.36 -7.95
N THR A 80 -7.39 0.11 -8.21
CA THR A 80 -5.99 -0.29 -8.31
C THR A 80 -5.44 0.21 -9.65
N LYS A 81 -4.27 0.86 -9.65
CA LYS A 81 -3.58 1.27 -10.89
C LYS A 81 -2.95 0.09 -11.64
N ASP A 82 -3.20 -1.12 -11.19
CA ASP A 82 -2.77 -2.33 -11.89
C ASP A 82 -3.69 -2.54 -13.10
N LYS A 83 -3.09 -2.72 -14.28
CA LYS A 83 -3.78 -2.93 -15.57
C LYS A 83 -4.58 -4.25 -15.66
N VAL A 84 -5.15 -4.73 -14.56
CA VAL A 84 -5.86 -6.00 -14.45
C VAL A 84 -7.27 -5.75 -13.91
N ASN A 85 -8.09 -5.01 -14.65
CA ASN A 85 -9.55 -5.01 -14.47
C ASN A 85 -10.25 -4.60 -15.78
N VAL A 86 -9.89 -5.25 -16.89
CA VAL A 86 -10.63 -5.14 -18.18
C VAL A 86 -11.49 -6.38 -18.44
N ILE A 87 -11.47 -7.38 -17.58
CA ILE A 87 -12.20 -8.63 -17.84
C ILE A 87 -13.05 -8.90 -16.61
N ASN A 88 -14.31 -8.47 -16.64
CA ASN A 88 -15.46 -9.21 -16.12
C ASN A 88 -16.68 -8.27 -16.03
N SER A 89 -17.25 -7.93 -17.18
CA SER A 89 -18.69 -7.65 -17.30
C SER A 89 -19.10 -7.83 -18.77
N ASN A 90 -19.65 -9.00 -19.05
CA ASN A 90 -20.48 -9.38 -20.21
C ASN A 90 -20.01 -9.00 -21.62
N ASP A 91 -19.55 -9.99 -22.38
CA ASP A 91 -20.08 -10.22 -23.73
C ASP A 91 -20.00 -11.72 -24.05
N ASN A 92 -21.13 -12.42 -23.85
CA ASN A 92 -21.42 -13.60 -24.64
C ASN A 92 -21.83 -13.09 -26.03
N ASN A 93 -21.10 -13.51 -27.06
CA ASN A 93 -21.28 -13.23 -28.49
C ASN A 93 -20.58 -11.97 -29.03
N ASN A 94 -19.30 -12.07 -29.42
CA ASN A 94 -18.98 -12.10 -30.85
C ASN A 94 -17.53 -12.50 -31.13
N ASP A 95 -17.38 -13.19 -32.24
CA ASP A 95 -16.20 -13.89 -32.70
C ASP A 95 -15.06 -12.97 -33.21
N ASN A 96 -13.82 -13.47 -33.05
CA ASN A 96 -12.73 -13.39 -34.03
C ASN A 96 -12.23 -12.02 -34.55
N PHE A 97 -11.69 -11.14 -33.69
CA PHE A 97 -10.71 -10.14 -34.12
C PHE A 97 -9.59 -10.01 -33.07
N PHE A 98 -8.34 -9.84 -33.51
CA PHE A 98 -7.07 -9.80 -32.75
C PHE A 98 -6.32 -11.13 -32.50
N ASN A 99 -6.01 -11.86 -33.57
CA ASN A 99 -4.96 -12.90 -33.55
C ASN A 99 -3.52 -12.35 -33.56
N ASN A 100 -3.30 -11.05 -33.28
CA ASN A 100 -1.95 -10.47 -33.14
C ASN A 100 -1.76 -9.89 -31.73
N LYS A 101 -1.89 -10.73 -30.70
CA LYS A 101 -1.43 -10.37 -29.35
C LYS A 101 0.10 -10.44 -29.34
N PRO A 102 0.83 -9.36 -28.98
CA PRO A 102 2.26 -9.47 -28.73
C PRO A 102 2.47 -10.51 -27.62
N ASN A 103 3.38 -11.45 -27.87
CA ASN A 103 3.69 -12.55 -26.96
C ASN A 103 4.08 -11.97 -25.59
N VAL A 104 3.23 -12.17 -24.57
CA VAL A 104 3.40 -11.63 -23.21
C VAL A 104 4.64 -12.20 -22.51
N LYS A 105 5.32 -13.19 -23.11
CA LYS A 105 6.52 -13.81 -22.55
C LYS A 105 7.76 -12.90 -22.54
N ASP A 106 7.79 -11.85 -23.36
CA ASP A 106 8.97 -10.96 -23.46
C ASP A 106 8.87 -9.71 -22.57
N LEU A 107 7.71 -9.43 -21.97
CA LEU A 107 7.49 -8.21 -21.18
C LEU A 107 7.77 -8.35 -19.69
N VAL A 108 7.94 -9.57 -19.16
CA VAL A 108 8.28 -9.81 -17.75
C VAL A 108 9.09 -11.09 -17.59
N SER A 109 10.38 -11.06 -17.93
CA SER A 109 11.32 -12.09 -17.47
C SER A 109 11.34 -12.08 -15.93
N ASN A 110 11.22 -13.24 -15.30
CA ASN A 110 11.33 -13.39 -13.84
C ASN A 110 12.61 -12.76 -13.26
N GLU A 111 13.65 -12.59 -14.08
CA GLU A 111 14.88 -11.89 -13.72
C GLU A 111 14.69 -10.38 -13.54
N ASN A 112 13.93 -9.71 -14.41
CA ASN A 112 13.64 -8.28 -14.26
C ASN A 112 12.80 -8.01 -13.01
N LEU A 113 11.84 -8.89 -12.69
CA LEU A 113 11.09 -8.80 -11.45
C LEU A 113 11.98 -8.99 -10.21
N ARG A 114 12.92 -9.94 -10.26
CA ARG A 114 13.87 -10.16 -9.16
C ARG A 114 14.76 -8.94 -8.94
N LEU A 115 15.28 -8.35 -10.02
CA LEU A 115 16.09 -7.14 -9.95
C LEU A 115 15.32 -5.97 -9.32
N ILE A 116 14.07 -5.75 -9.73
CA ILE A 116 13.20 -4.71 -9.15
C ILE A 116 12.93 -4.99 -7.66
N ILE A 117 12.67 -6.24 -7.29
CA ILE A 117 12.43 -6.63 -5.89
C ILE A 117 13.68 -6.39 -5.03
N ASP A 118 14.86 -6.73 -5.54
CA ASP A 118 16.12 -6.58 -4.79
C ASP A 118 16.52 -5.11 -4.64
N GLU A 119 16.27 -4.29 -5.66
CA GLU A 119 16.44 -2.84 -5.57
C GLU A 119 15.47 -2.23 -4.54
N GLN A 120 14.20 -2.62 -4.54
CA GLN A 120 13.22 -2.16 -3.56
C GLN A 120 13.61 -2.57 -2.13
N LYS A 121 14.09 -3.80 -1.92
CA LYS A 121 14.60 -4.25 -0.61
C LYS A 121 15.77 -3.37 -0.13
N ASN A 122 16.69 -3.01 -1.02
CA ASN A 122 17.81 -2.14 -0.69
C ASN A 122 17.33 -0.75 -0.24
N ILE A 123 16.40 -0.16 -0.98
CA ILE A 123 15.80 1.15 -0.65
C ILE A 123 15.10 1.09 0.72
N ILE A 124 14.30 0.06 0.97
CA ILE A 124 13.60 -0.14 2.24
C ILE A 124 14.60 -0.26 3.40
N SER A 125 15.72 -0.96 3.22
CA SER A 125 16.77 -1.05 4.25
C SER A 125 17.34 0.32 4.60
N LYS A 126 17.73 1.11 3.59
CA LYS A 126 18.28 2.45 3.77
C LYS A 126 17.30 3.39 4.47
N LEU A 127 16.01 3.32 4.12
CA LEU A 127 14.97 4.14 4.75
C LEU A 127 14.76 3.77 6.21
N LYS A 128 14.80 2.48 6.55
CA LYS A 128 14.71 2.01 7.94
C LYS A 128 15.88 2.52 8.77
N GLU A 129 17.11 2.44 8.25
CA GLU A 129 18.30 2.97 8.91
C GLU A 129 18.19 4.47 9.18
N GLN A 130 17.71 5.25 8.21
CA GLN A 130 17.47 6.68 8.39
C GLN A 130 16.42 6.96 9.47
N ILE A 131 15.30 6.24 9.48
CA ILE A 131 14.26 6.40 10.50
C ILE A 131 14.82 6.13 11.91
N GLU A 132 15.58 5.05 12.09
CA GLU A 132 16.20 4.75 13.38
C GLU A 132 17.22 5.83 13.80
N PHE A 133 17.99 6.36 12.85
CA PHE A 133 18.88 7.49 13.11
C PHE A 133 18.14 8.76 13.54
N TYR A 134 17.02 9.10 12.91
CA TYR A 134 16.23 10.27 13.28
C TYR A 134 15.57 10.11 14.66
N LYS A 135 14.98 8.94 14.96
CA LYS A 135 14.45 8.62 16.29
C LYS A 135 15.52 8.72 17.37
N PHE A 136 16.71 8.21 17.06
CA PHE A 136 17.87 8.32 17.92
C PHE A 136 18.24 9.78 18.15
N LYS A 137 18.37 10.60 17.10
CA LYS A 137 18.69 12.04 17.19
C LYS A 137 17.69 12.83 18.04
N ASP A 138 16.39 12.57 17.89
CA ASP A 138 15.36 13.24 18.69
C ASP A 138 15.47 12.91 20.18
N SER A 139 16.00 11.72 20.51
CA SER A 139 16.30 11.27 21.88
C SER A 139 17.43 12.05 22.57
N TYR A 140 18.18 12.89 21.84
CA TYR A 140 19.25 13.75 22.39
C TYR A 140 18.79 15.15 22.80
N ASN A 141 17.64 15.59 22.29
CA ASN A 141 17.20 16.96 22.46
C ASN A 141 16.86 17.21 23.94
N GLY A 142 17.61 18.12 24.59
CA GLY A 142 17.40 18.50 25.99
C GLY A 142 18.19 17.72 27.05
N LEU A 143 19.09 16.80 26.67
CA LEU A 143 19.90 16.01 27.60
C LEU A 143 21.27 16.62 27.90
N GLY A 144 21.78 16.34 29.11
CA GLY A 144 23.14 16.69 29.51
C GLY A 144 24.22 15.92 28.72
N VAL A 145 25.44 16.46 28.65
CA VAL A 145 26.53 15.90 27.82
C VAL A 145 26.83 14.44 28.13
N ASP A 146 26.84 14.05 29.42
CA ASP A 146 27.15 12.69 29.86
C ASP A 146 26.04 11.69 29.50
N GLU A 147 24.77 12.09 29.59
CA GLU A 147 23.62 11.27 29.19
C GLU A 147 23.57 11.06 27.67
N ARG A 148 23.96 12.09 26.91
CA ARG A 148 24.12 11.99 25.45
C ARG A 148 25.21 10.99 25.11
N LEU A 149 26.38 11.07 25.76
CA LEU A 149 27.50 10.16 25.50
C LEU A 149 27.12 8.70 25.78
N LYS A 150 26.47 8.44 26.92
CA LYS A 150 26.00 7.09 27.26
C LYS A 150 25.01 6.52 26.24
N LYS A 151 24.07 7.34 25.74
CA LYS A 151 23.16 6.90 24.67
C LYS A 151 23.87 6.59 23.35
N VAL A 152 24.96 7.31 23.04
CA VAL A 152 25.75 7.04 21.82
C VAL A 152 26.44 5.69 21.96
N GLU A 153 27.03 5.41 23.12
CA GLU A 153 27.68 4.13 23.41
C GLU A 153 26.69 2.96 23.35
N ASP A 154 25.53 3.10 24.01
CA ASP A 154 24.47 2.08 24.02
C ASP A 154 23.97 1.78 22.58
N PHE A 155 23.83 2.82 21.73
CA PHE A 155 23.44 2.65 20.33
C PHE A 155 24.54 2.01 19.47
N MET A 156 25.79 2.42 19.66
CA MET A 156 26.92 1.85 18.92
C MET A 156 27.11 0.36 19.24
N ASP A 157 26.86 -0.06 20.47
CA ASP A 157 26.93 -1.46 20.87
C ASP A 157 25.77 -2.29 20.32
N LEU A 158 24.56 -1.72 20.26
CA LEU A 158 23.43 -2.33 19.56
C LEU A 158 23.74 -2.54 18.07
N MET A 159 24.33 -1.53 17.41
CA MET A 159 24.70 -1.63 15.99
C MET A 159 25.79 -2.67 15.75
N LYS A 160 26.80 -2.76 16.62
CA LYS A 160 27.82 -3.83 16.55
C LYS A 160 27.21 -5.22 16.73
N MET A 161 26.21 -5.37 17.60
CA MET A 161 25.52 -6.63 17.83
C MET A 161 24.69 -7.05 16.62
N VAL A 162 23.92 -6.13 16.03
CA VAL A 162 23.15 -6.38 14.81
C VAL A 162 24.06 -6.76 13.65
N MET A 163 25.16 -6.04 13.44
CA MET A 163 26.14 -6.38 12.39
C MET A 163 26.77 -7.76 12.58
N LYS A 164 27.02 -8.20 13.81
CA LYS A 164 27.51 -9.57 14.09
C LYS A 164 26.47 -10.63 13.74
N ILE A 165 25.20 -10.37 14.05
CA ILE A 165 24.09 -11.29 13.74
C ILE A 165 23.91 -11.42 12.23
N ASP A 166 24.01 -10.33 11.47
CA ASP A 166 23.90 -10.35 10.01
C ASP A 166 25.05 -11.15 9.36
N VAL A 167 26.27 -11.02 9.90
CA VAL A 167 27.42 -11.83 9.49
C VAL A 167 27.20 -13.31 9.79
N GLU A 168 26.70 -13.67 10.98
CA GLU A 168 26.41 -15.05 11.35
C GLU A 168 25.31 -15.69 10.49
N ILE A 169 24.23 -14.96 10.19
CA ILE A 169 23.15 -15.41 9.31
C ILE A 169 23.66 -15.62 7.88
N SER A 170 24.53 -14.74 7.38
CA SER A 170 25.14 -14.88 6.05
C SER A 170 26.05 -16.12 5.95
N ASN A 171 26.77 -16.45 7.03
CA ASN A 171 27.60 -17.65 7.13
C ASN A 171 26.74 -18.93 7.20
N ILE A 172 25.62 -18.92 7.92
CA ILE A 172 24.70 -20.07 8.00
C ILE A 172 24.06 -20.38 6.63
N ASN A 173 23.73 -19.35 5.84
CA ASN A 173 23.13 -19.53 4.52
C ASN A 173 24.13 -20.01 3.45
N THR A 174 25.42 -19.78 3.64
CA THR A 174 26.47 -20.30 2.74
C THR A 174 26.86 -21.75 3.06
N GLU A 175 26.72 -22.20 4.31
CA GLU A 175 26.97 -23.60 4.69
C GLU A 175 25.86 -24.57 4.26
N LYS A 176 24.59 -24.12 4.27
CA LYS A 176 23.44 -24.93 3.81
C LYS A 176 23.39 -25.14 2.29
N GLY A 177 24.23 -24.43 1.52
CA GLY A 177 24.34 -24.54 0.06
C GLY A 177 25.48 -25.44 -0.44
N LYS A 178 26.29 -26.04 0.43
CA LYS A 178 27.35 -26.97 -0.02
C LYS A 178 26.73 -28.31 -0.41
N PRO A 179 26.89 -28.79 -1.67
CA PRO A 179 26.41 -30.11 -2.05
C PRO A 179 27.13 -31.16 -1.23
N LEU A 180 26.38 -32.16 -0.74
CA LEU A 180 26.93 -33.40 -0.19
C LEU A 180 27.84 -34.04 -1.25
N ILE A 181 29.14 -33.80 -1.14
CA ILE A 181 30.15 -34.53 -1.93
C ILE A 181 30.09 -35.96 -1.42
N ASN A 182 29.30 -36.78 -2.11
CA ASN A 182 29.22 -38.20 -1.86
C ASN A 182 30.57 -38.82 -2.25
N LYS A 183 31.45 -39.01 -1.26
CA LYS A 183 32.73 -39.71 -1.44
C LYS A 183 32.41 -41.15 -1.85
N LYS A 184 32.49 -41.46 -3.14
CA LYS A 184 32.69 -42.85 -3.57
C LYS A 184 34.11 -43.23 -3.17
N THR A 185 34.22 -44.10 -2.18
CA THR A 185 35.44 -44.81 -1.82
C THR A 185 35.87 -45.73 -2.98
N PRO A 186 37.19 -45.99 -3.12
CA PRO A 186 37.76 -46.73 -4.26
C PRO A 186 37.26 -48.17 -4.39
#